data_AF-A0A957MF09-F1
#
_entry.id   AF-A0A957MF09-F1
#
_cell.length_a   1.000
_cell.length_b   1.000
_cell.length_c   1.000
_cell.angle_alpha   90.00
_cell.angle_beta   90.00
_cell.angle_gamma   90.00
#
_symmetry.space_group_name_H-M   'P 1'
#
loop_
_entity.id
_entity.type
_entity.pdbx_description
1 polymer ?
#
loop_
_entity_poly.entity_id
_entity_poly.type
_entity_poly.pdbx_seq_one_letter_code
_entity_poly.pdbx_strand_id
1 'polypeptide(L)'
;AGTEQGNTFQIEFYTPIAAQSASVALSGGPVVAEGGLRLTGAMLYCFLPEGAENEQLAADLSWQSEGPYPVDLSASVRLVRLADGNTAAQVDSWLQNSNGRSARQWESPDNGTQFFEFAADPLPPGEYDLWAIPYETESTQPIPLAGEDGYSLGRVTLPLCTGQP
;
A
#
# COMPACT_ATOMS: atom_id res chain seq x y z
N ALA A 1 -20.78 39.70 9.72
CA ALA A 1 -21.35 38.54 9.01
C ALA A 1 -20.17 37.76 8.44
N GLY A 2 -19.92 36.57 8.95
CA GLY A 2 -18.75 35.76 8.59
C GLY A 2 -18.96 35.08 7.25
N THR A 3 -17.96 35.19 6.37
CA THR A 3 -17.86 34.44 5.13
C THR A 3 -17.23 33.09 5.45
N GLU A 4 -18.01 32.02 5.39
CA GLU A 4 -17.51 30.65 5.36
C GLU A 4 -16.75 30.44 4.05
N GLN A 5 -15.42 30.39 4.12
CA GLN A 5 -14.60 29.85 3.04
C GLN A 5 -14.75 28.32 3.10
N GLY A 6 -15.58 27.79 2.20
CA GLY A 6 -15.61 26.36 1.92
C GLY A 6 -14.25 25.94 1.38
N ASN A 7 -13.47 25.25 2.21
CA ASN A 7 -12.31 24.50 1.74
C ASN A 7 -12.83 23.32 0.93
N THR A 8 -12.89 23.47 -0.39
CA THR A 8 -13.08 22.35 -1.30
C THR A 8 -11.82 21.51 -1.23
N PHE A 9 -11.87 20.42 -0.48
CA PHE A 9 -10.88 19.35 -0.58
C PHE A 9 -10.88 18.86 -2.02
N GLN A 10 -9.77 19.03 -2.73
CA GLN A 10 -9.60 18.37 -4.02
C GLN A 10 -9.58 16.87 -3.74
N ILE A 11 -10.66 16.19 -4.12
CA ILE A 11 -10.70 14.73 -4.16
C ILE A 11 -9.84 14.36 -5.37
N GLU A 12 -8.60 13.95 -5.11
CA GLU A 12 -7.76 13.34 -6.13
C GLU A 12 -8.39 11.99 -6.49
N PHE A 13 -9.14 11.97 -7.59
CA PHE A 13 -9.58 10.72 -8.18
C PHE A 13 -8.36 10.01 -8.72
N TYR A 14 -7.94 8.94 -8.03
CA TYR A 14 -6.86 8.07 -8.49
C TYR A 14 -7.27 7.45 -9.82
N THR A 15 -6.68 7.95 -10.91
CA THR A 15 -6.74 7.28 -12.20
C THR A 15 -5.60 6.27 -12.20
N PRO A 16 -5.87 4.96 -12.38
CA PRO A 16 -4.80 3.96 -12.42
C PRO A 16 -3.80 4.33 -13.52
N ILE A 17 -2.55 4.60 -13.14
CA ILE A 17 -1.48 4.76 -14.12
C ILE A 17 -1.22 3.37 -14.69
N ALA A 18 -1.34 3.21 -16.00
CA ALA A 18 -1.02 1.95 -16.66
C ALA A 18 0.45 1.60 -16.36
N ALA A 19 0.69 0.46 -15.71
CA ALA A 19 2.04 -0.06 -15.47
C ALA A 19 2.81 -0.12 -16.80
N GLN A 20 3.96 0.56 -16.90
CA GLN A 20 4.57 0.83 -18.20
C GLN A 20 5.56 -0.25 -18.67
N SER A 21 6.10 -1.11 -17.79
CA SER A 21 7.23 -1.98 -18.19
C SER A 21 7.25 -3.36 -17.51
N ALA A 22 7.29 -3.41 -16.18
CA ALA A 22 7.38 -4.65 -15.41
C ALA A 22 6.40 -4.65 -14.25
N SER A 23 5.69 -5.75 -14.04
CA SER A 23 4.81 -5.96 -12.90
C SER A 23 4.88 -7.38 -12.36
N VAL A 24 4.70 -7.52 -11.05
CA VAL A 24 4.69 -8.80 -10.34
C VAL A 24 3.49 -8.81 -9.40
N ALA A 25 2.57 -9.75 -9.65
CA ALA A 25 1.51 -10.06 -8.71
C ALA A 25 2.09 -10.93 -7.59
N LEU A 26 1.93 -10.47 -6.34
CA LEU A 26 2.42 -11.19 -5.18
C LEU A 26 1.32 -12.09 -4.59
N SER A 27 1.67 -13.35 -4.33
CA SER A 27 0.73 -14.41 -3.95
C SER A 27 1.15 -15.14 -2.66
N GLY A 28 1.85 -14.45 -1.75
CA GLY A 28 2.32 -15.00 -0.46
C GLY A 28 1.21 -15.38 0.53
N GLY A 29 -0.04 -15.06 0.20
CA GLY A 29 -1.21 -15.24 1.07
C GLY A 29 -1.69 -13.89 1.62
N PRO A 30 -2.94 -13.83 2.12
CA PRO A 30 -3.46 -12.60 2.68
C PRO A 30 -2.86 -12.34 4.06
N VAL A 31 -2.54 -11.08 4.36
CA VAL A 31 -2.32 -10.65 5.75
C VAL A 31 -3.69 -10.45 6.39
N VAL A 32 -3.99 -11.23 7.44
CA VAL A 32 -5.28 -11.17 8.14
C VAL A 32 -5.09 -10.52 9.51
N ALA A 33 -5.66 -9.34 9.68
CA ALA A 33 -5.62 -8.59 10.93
C ALA A 33 -6.87 -8.87 11.79
N GLU A 34 -6.72 -8.70 13.10
CA GLU A 34 -7.86 -8.68 14.02
C GLU A 34 -8.87 -7.60 13.60
N GLY A 35 -10.15 -7.87 13.84
CA GLY A 35 -11.24 -6.98 13.39
C GLY A 35 -11.72 -7.22 11.95
N GLY A 36 -11.17 -8.22 11.24
CA GLY A 36 -11.69 -8.67 9.95
C GLY A 36 -11.11 -7.94 8.72
N LEU A 37 -10.04 -7.15 8.89
CA LEU A 37 -9.30 -6.58 7.76
C LEU A 37 -8.39 -7.64 7.14
N ARG A 38 -8.44 -7.75 5.82
CA ARG A 38 -7.62 -8.68 5.03
C ARG A 38 -6.90 -7.89 3.95
N LEU A 39 -5.57 -7.88 3.97
CA LEU A 39 -4.76 -7.38 2.85
C LEU A 39 -4.53 -8.56 1.92
N THR A 40 -5.27 -8.62 0.82
CA THR A 40 -5.45 -9.85 0.04
C THR A 40 -4.35 -10.11 -0.99
N GLY A 41 -3.53 -9.11 -1.27
CA GLY A 41 -2.41 -9.21 -2.22
C GLY A 41 -1.92 -7.83 -2.62
N ALA A 42 -0.80 -7.82 -3.35
CA ALA A 42 -0.27 -6.60 -3.94
C ALA A 42 0.24 -6.85 -5.35
N MET A 43 0.12 -5.85 -6.20
CA MET A 43 0.82 -5.77 -7.48
C MET A 43 1.98 -4.79 -7.33
N LEU A 44 3.22 -5.25 -7.48
CA LEU A 44 4.40 -4.40 -7.50
C LEU A 44 4.77 -4.11 -8.96
N TYR A 45 4.97 -2.85 -9.32
CA TYR A 45 5.24 -2.46 -10.70
C TYR A 45 6.08 -1.20 -10.80
N CYS A 46 6.61 -0.95 -12.00
CA CYS A 46 7.28 0.30 -12.33
C CYS A 46 6.34 1.21 -13.12
N PHE A 47 6.35 2.49 -12.76
CA PHE A 47 5.66 3.54 -13.48
C PHE A 47 6.57 4.75 -13.60
N LEU A 48 6.30 5.59 -14.59
CA LEU A 48 7.00 6.86 -14.77
C LEU A 48 6.07 7.98 -14.27
N PRO A 49 6.33 8.58 -13.09
CA PRO A 49 5.57 9.73 -12.64
C PRO A 49 5.68 10.89 -13.65
N GLU A 50 4.64 11.72 -13.73
CA GLU A 50 4.67 12.89 -14.61
C GLU A 50 5.82 13.84 -14.21
N GLY A 51 6.70 14.13 -15.17
CA GLY A 51 7.86 15.00 -14.94
C GLY A 51 9.06 14.34 -14.25
N ALA A 52 9.02 13.03 -13.95
CA ALA A 52 10.17 12.31 -13.45
C ALA A 52 11.13 11.91 -14.59
N GLU A 53 12.43 11.84 -14.27
CA GLU A 53 13.47 11.39 -15.22
C GLU A 53 13.56 9.86 -15.30
N ASN A 54 13.15 9.17 -14.22
CA ASN A 54 13.29 7.71 -14.08
C ASN A 54 11.98 7.06 -13.64
N GLU A 55 11.81 5.79 -14.00
CA GLU A 55 10.76 4.95 -13.44
C GLU A 55 10.92 4.82 -11.93
N GLN A 56 9.78 4.81 -11.23
CA GLN A 56 9.69 4.55 -9.80
C GLN A 56 8.94 3.26 -9.54
N LEU A 57 9.30 2.62 -8.42
CA LEU A 57 8.63 1.43 -7.95
C LEU A 57 7.35 1.83 -7.21
N ALA A 58 6.25 1.15 -7.50
CA ALA A 58 4.99 1.33 -6.80
C ALA A 58 4.32 -0.01 -6.50
N ALA A 59 3.43 0.00 -5.51
CA ALA A 59 2.55 -1.11 -5.18
C ALA A 59 1.09 -0.69 -5.17
N ASP A 60 0.23 -1.50 -5.79
CA ASP A 60 -1.21 -1.46 -5.56
C ASP A 60 -1.55 -2.57 -4.56
N LEU A 61 -2.01 -2.17 -3.37
CA LEU A 61 -2.42 -3.08 -2.30
C LEU A 61 -3.92 -3.30 -2.33
N SER A 62 -4.36 -4.54 -2.54
CA SER A 62 -5.78 -4.90 -2.44
C SER A 62 -6.14 -5.27 -1.01
N TRP A 63 -7.30 -4.80 -0.55
CA TRP A 63 -7.78 -5.08 0.80
C TRP A 63 -9.30 -5.34 0.82
N GLN A 64 -9.75 -6.04 1.86
CA GLN A 64 -11.15 -6.35 2.16
C GLN A 64 -11.40 -6.15 3.65
N SER A 65 -12.60 -5.69 4.01
CA SER A 65 -13.05 -5.59 5.40
C SER A 65 -14.47 -6.16 5.55
N GLU A 66 -14.73 -6.81 6.67
CA GLU A 66 -16.09 -7.26 7.03
C GLU A 66 -17.03 -6.08 7.37
N GLY A 67 -16.46 -4.93 7.76
CA GLY A 67 -17.23 -3.75 8.11
C GLY A 67 -16.38 -2.54 8.50
N PRO A 68 -17.01 -1.49 9.06
CA PRO A 68 -16.31 -0.31 9.53
C PRO A 68 -15.48 -0.58 10.79
N TYR A 69 -14.38 0.16 10.92
CA TYR A 69 -13.55 0.19 12.13
C TYR A 69 -13.89 1.39 13.02
N PRO A 70 -13.66 1.31 14.33
CA PRO A 70 -13.86 2.47 15.22
C PRO A 70 -12.84 3.59 14.99
N VAL A 71 -11.73 3.29 14.31
CA VAL A 71 -10.61 4.19 14.03
C VAL A 71 -10.28 4.16 12.55
N ASP A 72 -9.63 5.22 12.07
CA ASP A 72 -9.07 5.22 10.72
C ASP A 72 -7.83 4.32 10.67
N LEU A 73 -7.65 3.65 9.53
CA LEU A 73 -6.58 2.69 9.32
C LEU A 73 -5.65 3.16 8.21
N SER A 74 -4.38 2.84 8.39
CA SER A 74 -3.33 2.99 7.40
C SER A 74 -2.62 1.65 7.22
N ALA A 75 -1.85 1.52 6.13
CA ALA A 75 -0.93 0.41 5.97
C ALA A 75 0.49 0.93 5.71
N SER A 76 1.46 0.27 6.34
CA SER A 76 2.89 0.43 6.07
C SER A 76 3.30 -0.67 5.10
N VAL A 77 3.62 -0.31 3.86
CA VAL A 77 4.14 -1.24 2.85
C VAL A 77 5.67 -1.14 2.86
N ARG A 78 6.33 -2.28 3.03
CA ARG A 78 7.78 -2.36 3.23
C ARG A 78 8.41 -3.37 2.29
N LEU A 79 9.58 -3.02 1.76
CA LEU A 79 10.46 -3.95 1.09
C LEU A 79 11.54 -4.40 2.07
N VAL A 80 11.48 -5.67 2.47
CA VAL A 80 12.41 -6.27 3.44
C VAL A 80 13.40 -7.15 2.69
N ARG A 81 14.70 -6.88 2.81
CA ARG A 81 15.74 -7.69 2.16
C ARG A 81 15.80 -9.09 2.77
N LEU A 82 15.74 -10.14 1.95
CA LEU A 82 15.88 -11.51 2.45
C LEU A 82 17.30 -11.82 2.96
N ALA A 83 18.31 -11.10 2.45
CA ALA A 83 19.71 -11.34 2.80
C ALA A 83 20.04 -11.00 4.27
N ASP A 84 19.41 -9.96 4.83
CA ASP A 84 19.71 -9.45 6.17
C ASP A 84 18.48 -9.09 7.02
N GLY A 85 17.27 -9.21 6.47
CA GLY A 85 16.02 -8.87 7.15
C GLY A 85 15.77 -7.37 7.33
N ASN A 86 16.62 -6.51 6.76
CA ASN A 86 16.47 -5.07 6.92
C ASN A 86 15.43 -4.50 5.94
N THR A 87 14.64 -3.53 6.41
CA THR A 87 13.76 -2.73 5.56
C THR A 87 14.60 -1.81 4.67
N ALA A 88 14.54 -2.03 3.35
CA ALA A 88 15.23 -1.21 2.37
C ALA A 88 14.38 -0.03 1.86
N ALA A 89 13.06 -0.19 1.85
CA ALA A 89 12.12 0.88 1.56
C ALA A 89 10.85 0.70 2.38
N GLN A 90 10.19 1.83 2.69
CA GLN A 90 8.91 1.89 3.35
C GLN A 90 8.10 3.04 2.78
N VAL A 91 6.80 2.83 2.63
CA VAL A 91 5.82 3.86 2.32
C VAL A 91 4.55 3.57 3.11
N ASP A 92 3.91 4.62 3.60
CA ASP A 92 2.72 4.55 4.43
C ASP A 92 1.59 5.32 3.74
N SER A 93 0.37 4.77 3.79
CA SER A 93 -0.81 5.43 3.24
C SER A 93 -2.06 5.09 4.03
N TRP A 94 -3.03 6.01 4.03
CA TRP A 94 -4.35 5.78 4.58
C TRP A 94 -5.09 4.76 3.72
N LEU A 95 -5.82 3.84 4.35
CA LEU A 95 -6.68 2.92 3.62
C LEU A 95 -8.01 3.62 3.35
N GLN A 96 -8.29 3.83 2.07
CA GLN A 96 -9.56 4.38 1.61
C GLN A 96 -10.18 3.45 0.56
N ASN A 97 -11.51 3.39 0.53
CA ASN A 97 -12.21 2.71 -0.56
C ASN A 97 -12.27 3.59 -1.81
N SER A 98 -12.80 3.06 -2.91
CA SER A 98 -12.88 3.77 -4.20
C SER A 98 -13.70 5.07 -4.16
N ASN A 99 -14.51 5.28 -3.11
CA ASN A 99 -15.27 6.50 -2.88
C ASN A 99 -14.54 7.51 -1.98
N GLY A 100 -13.27 7.24 -1.62
CA GLY A 100 -12.47 8.08 -0.72
C GLY A 100 -12.89 7.97 0.76
N ARG A 101 -13.69 6.97 1.14
CA ARG A 101 -14.13 6.78 2.53
C ARG A 101 -13.06 6.03 3.31
N SER A 102 -12.77 6.54 4.51
CA SER A 102 -11.86 5.91 5.46
C SER A 102 -12.50 4.75 6.21
N ALA A 103 -11.69 4.03 6.99
CA ALA A 103 -12.11 2.80 7.67
C ALA A 103 -13.33 2.96 8.61
N ARG A 104 -13.55 4.15 9.17
CA ARG A 104 -14.76 4.45 9.98
C ARG A 104 -16.07 4.45 9.20
N GLN A 105 -15.99 4.59 7.88
CA GLN A 105 -17.11 4.81 6.98
C GLN A 105 -17.28 3.70 5.93
N TRP A 106 -16.51 2.63 6.05
CA TRP A 106 -16.64 1.46 5.18
C TRP A 106 -18.00 0.78 5.33
N GLU A 107 -18.45 0.20 4.23
CA GLU A 107 -19.67 -0.61 4.18
C GLU A 107 -19.39 -2.02 4.74
N SER A 108 -20.43 -2.86 4.85
CA SER A 108 -20.31 -4.23 5.36
C SER A 108 -20.84 -5.23 4.34
N PRO A 109 -19.98 -5.98 3.62
CA PRO A 109 -18.51 -5.86 3.55
C PRO A 109 -18.07 -4.69 2.67
N ASP A 110 -16.79 -4.34 2.72
CA ASP A 110 -16.16 -3.37 1.82
C ASP A 110 -14.80 -3.87 1.29
N ASN A 111 -14.31 -3.27 0.21
CA ASN A 111 -13.04 -3.58 -0.40
C ASN A 111 -12.45 -2.38 -1.14
N GLY A 112 -11.15 -2.43 -1.40
CA GLY A 112 -10.50 -1.40 -2.18
C GLY A 112 -9.09 -1.77 -2.61
N THR A 113 -8.50 -0.85 -3.36
CA THR A 113 -7.10 -0.87 -3.75
C THR A 113 -6.48 0.45 -3.32
N GLN A 114 -5.34 0.38 -2.64
CA GLN A 114 -4.59 1.56 -2.23
C GLN A 114 -3.24 1.58 -2.95
N PHE A 115 -2.92 2.72 -3.56
CA PHE A 115 -1.64 2.97 -4.23
C PHE A 115 -0.57 3.40 -3.23
N PHE A 116 0.66 2.93 -3.45
CA PHE A 116 1.86 3.20 -2.67
C PHE A 116 3.04 3.46 -3.60
N GLU A 117 3.59 4.66 -3.58
CA GLU A 117 4.76 5.07 -4.35
C GLU A 117 6.02 5.02 -3.49
N PHE A 118 7.01 4.20 -3.87
CA PHE A 118 8.28 4.15 -3.16
C PHE A 118 9.22 5.24 -3.68
N ALA A 119 9.49 6.24 -2.84
CA ALA A 119 10.46 7.29 -3.15
C ALA A 119 11.94 6.84 -3.09
N ALA A 120 12.22 5.54 -2.89
CA ALA A 120 13.56 5.03 -2.61
C ALA A 120 14.32 4.71 -3.92
N ASP A 121 15.38 5.47 -4.20
CA ASP A 121 16.17 5.34 -5.42
C ASP A 121 17.70 5.27 -5.16
N PRO A 122 18.45 4.32 -5.77
CA PRO A 122 18.02 3.01 -6.23
C PRO A 122 18.15 1.95 -5.13
N LEU A 123 17.16 1.04 -5.05
CA LEU A 123 17.25 -0.12 -4.17
C LEU A 123 18.30 -1.12 -4.67
N PRO A 124 19.14 -1.70 -3.77
CA PRO A 124 20.11 -2.70 -4.18
C PRO A 124 19.46 -3.90 -4.90
N PRO A 125 20.09 -4.47 -5.95
CA PRO A 125 19.61 -5.72 -6.54
C PRO A 125 19.55 -6.86 -5.50
N GLY A 126 18.56 -7.74 -5.62
CA GLY A 126 18.43 -8.90 -4.73
C GLY A 126 17.00 -9.37 -4.53
N GLU A 127 16.83 -10.33 -3.62
CA GLU A 127 15.51 -10.83 -3.23
C GLU A 127 14.95 -10.08 -2.02
N TYR A 128 13.67 -9.76 -2.11
CA TYR A 128 12.92 -8.99 -1.14
C TYR A 128 11.61 -9.71 -0.80
N ASP A 129 11.12 -9.44 0.40
CA ASP A 129 9.78 -9.74 0.83
C ASP A 129 8.98 -8.44 0.91
N LEU A 130 7.80 -8.39 0.29
CA LEU A 130 6.90 -7.25 0.44
C LEU A 130 6.03 -7.49 1.66
N TRP A 131 6.19 -6.65 2.68
CA TRP A 131 5.34 -6.69 3.86
C TRP A 131 4.27 -5.60 3.79
N ALA A 132 3.08 -5.90 4.31
CA ALA A 132 2.05 -4.90 4.54
C ALA A 132 1.54 -5.00 5.98
N ILE A 133 1.76 -3.94 6.75
CA ILE A 133 1.45 -3.87 8.17
C ILE A 133 0.29 -2.89 8.35
N PRO A 134 -0.94 -3.35 8.61
CA PRO A 134 -2.04 -2.46 8.96
C PRO A 134 -1.82 -1.86 10.35
N TYR A 135 -2.18 -0.59 10.53
CA TYR A 135 -2.05 0.11 11.79
C TYR A 135 -3.13 1.20 11.95
N GLU A 136 -3.42 1.57 13.19
CA GLU A 136 -4.33 2.69 13.49
C GLU A 136 -3.67 4.01 13.12
N THR A 137 -4.30 4.81 12.25
CA THR A 137 -3.70 6.03 11.70
C THR A 137 -3.31 7.03 12.78
N GLU A 138 -4.16 7.25 13.78
CA GLU A 138 -3.94 8.27 14.82
C GLU A 138 -2.90 7.83 15.86
N SER A 139 -2.95 6.57 16.31
CA SER A 139 -2.09 6.07 17.38
C SER A 139 -0.78 5.47 16.87
N THR A 140 -0.69 5.20 15.57
CA THR A 140 0.40 4.46 14.90
C THR A 140 0.61 3.04 15.42
N GLN A 141 -0.34 2.52 16.20
CA GLN A 141 -0.25 1.16 16.74
C GLN A 141 -0.59 0.14 15.65
N PRO A 142 0.25 -0.90 15.46
CA PRO A 142 -0.06 -1.96 14.51
C PRO A 142 -1.31 -2.70 14.93
N ILE A 143 -2.17 -3.04 13.97
CA ILE A 143 -3.29 -3.93 14.22
C ILE A 143 -2.71 -5.35 14.42
N PRO A 144 -3.07 -6.05 15.51
CA PRO A 144 -2.62 -7.42 15.72
C PRO A 144 -3.06 -8.34 14.57
N LEU A 145 -2.27 -9.36 14.30
CA LEU A 145 -2.61 -10.39 13.31
C LEU A 145 -3.60 -11.38 13.93
N ALA A 146 -4.60 -11.81 13.15
CA ALA A 146 -5.61 -12.77 13.60
C ALA A 146 -5.11 -14.24 13.55
N GLY A 147 -3.86 -14.48 13.14
CA GLY A 147 -3.25 -15.80 13.00
C GLY A 147 -1.72 -15.73 13.03
N GLU A 148 -1.08 -16.86 12.72
CA GLU A 148 0.40 -16.96 12.67
C GLU A 148 0.99 -16.46 11.34
N ASP A 149 0.15 -16.20 10.35
CA ASP A 149 0.55 -15.66 9.06
C ASP A 149 1.09 -14.24 9.26
N GLY A 150 2.39 -14.06 9.05
CA GLY A 150 3.07 -12.78 9.23
C GLY A 150 2.63 -11.71 8.23
N TYR A 151 3.34 -10.58 8.19
CA TYR A 151 2.99 -9.45 7.33
C TYR A 151 3.37 -9.62 5.85
N SER A 152 3.95 -10.75 5.44
CA SER A 152 4.41 -10.99 4.07
C SER A 152 3.24 -11.16 3.10
N LEU A 153 3.25 -10.39 2.01
CA LEU A 153 2.37 -10.56 0.86
C LEU A 153 3.04 -11.35 -0.28
N GLY A 154 4.34 -11.62 -0.18
CA GLY A 154 5.09 -12.40 -1.15
C GLY A 154 6.44 -11.79 -1.51
N ARG A 155 7.24 -12.60 -2.21
CA ARG A 155 8.62 -12.27 -2.57
C ARG A 155 8.73 -11.67 -3.96
N VAL A 156 9.75 -10.85 -4.14
CA VAL A 156 10.12 -10.26 -5.43
C VAL A 156 11.64 -10.17 -5.60
N THR A 157 12.11 -10.21 -6.83
CA THR A 157 13.52 -9.96 -7.17
C THR A 157 13.63 -8.58 -7.81
N LEU A 158 14.50 -7.74 -7.25
CA LEU A 158 14.83 -6.40 -7.77
C LEU A 158 16.20 -6.40 -8.48
N PRO A 159 16.46 -5.48 -9.42
CA PRO A 159 15.58 -4.38 -9.84
C PRO A 159 14.44 -4.86 -10.74
N LEU A 160 13.24 -4.31 -10.51
CA LEU A 160 12.14 -4.41 -11.47
C LEU A 160 12.19 -3.26 -12.48
N CYS A 161 12.53 -2.07 -12.00
CA CYS A 161 12.59 -0.89 -12.84
C CYS A 161 13.91 -0.93 -13.57
N THR A 162 13.82 -1.23 -14.86
CA THR A 162 14.94 -1.06 -15.77
C THR A 162 14.99 0.42 -16.04
N GLY A 163 15.56 1.21 -15.11
CA GLY A 163 15.91 2.60 -15.40
C GLY A 163 16.48 2.62 -16.82
N GLN A 164 15.94 3.47 -17.69
CA GLN A 164 16.42 3.47 -19.07
C GLN A 164 17.94 3.69 -19.05
N PRO A 165 18.70 3.02 -19.95
CA PRO A 165 20.15 3.12 -20.01
C PRO A 165 20.67 4.56 -20.17
#